data_AF-A0A969U5V1-F1
#
_entry.id   AF-A0A969U5V1-F1
#
_cell.length_a   1.000
_cell.length_b   1.000
_cell.length_c   1.000
_cell.angle_alpha   90.00
_cell.angle_beta   90.00
_cell.angle_gamma   90.00
#
_symmetry.space_group_name_H-M   'P 1'
#
loop_
_entity.id
_entity.type
_entity.pdbx_description
1 polymer ?
#
loop_
_entity_poly.entity_id
_entity_poly.type
_entity_poly.pdbx_seq_one_letter_code
_entity_poly.pdbx_strand_id
1 'polypeptide(L)' 'ETDTFVATNKDEIGYTLTIADYEVGIDQIDLSAFGVSSASDFAEIQDKGSFFELKTPKVNNAEIVLRINVDPTLLAYI' A
#
# COMPACT_ATOMS: atom_id res chain seq x y z
N GLU A 1 -16.55 -0.71 11.71
CA GLU A 1 -15.94 0.63 11.83
C GLU A 1 -15.06 0.78 10.62
N THR A 2 -14.87 1.98 10.06
CA THR A 2 -14.02 2.15 8.88
C THR A 2 -12.67 2.64 9.35
N ASP A 3 -11.61 1.89 9.07
CA ASP A 3 -10.25 2.34 9.28
C ASP A 3 -9.65 2.96 8.01
N THR A 4 -8.72 3.88 8.21
CA THR A 4 -7.96 4.51 7.12
C THR A 4 -6.48 4.44 7.41
N PHE A 5 -5.76 3.68 6.56
CA PHE A 5 -4.32 3.51 6.66
C PHE A 5 -3.61 4.54 5.79
N VAL A 6 -2.98 5.54 6.43
CA VAL A 6 -2.30 6.64 5.73
C VAL A 6 -0.79 6.44 5.75
N ALA A 7 -0.18 6.46 4.57
CA ALA A 7 1.25 6.50 4.40
C ALA A 7 1.75 7.93 4.19
N THR A 8 2.68 8.38 5.03
CA THR A 8 3.33 9.68 4.86
C THR A 8 4.74 9.51 4.32
N ASN A 9 5.09 10.24 3.26
CA ASN A 9 6.45 10.24 2.74
C ASN A 9 7.38 11.02 3.67
N LYS A 10 8.53 10.42 4.00
CA LYS A 10 9.64 11.09 4.67
C LYS A 10 10.89 10.86 3.82
N ASP A 11 11.52 11.96 3.42
CA ASP A 11 12.69 11.95 2.53
C ASP A 11 13.74 10.92 2.97
N GLU A 12 14.21 10.15 2.00
CA GLU A 12 15.23 9.10 2.13
C GLU A 12 14.87 7.91 3.05
N ILE A 13 13.69 7.90 3.68
CA ILE A 13 13.30 6.88 4.65
C ILE A 13 12.19 6.00 4.06
N GLY A 14 12.61 4.85 3.53
CA GLY A 14 11.69 3.77 3.18
C GLY A 14 11.30 2.91 4.38
N TYR A 15 10.14 2.27 4.30
CA TYR A 15 9.67 1.37 5.35
C TYR A 15 8.80 0.25 4.80
N THR A 16 8.66 -0.82 5.59
CA THR A 16 7.68 -1.88 5.33
C THR A 16 6.45 -1.64 6.19
N LEU A 17 5.28 -1.58 5.55
CA LEU A 17 3.99 -1.51 6.22
C LEU A 17 3.29 -2.86 6.05
N THR A 18 2.89 -3.49 7.15
CA THR A 18 2.11 -4.73 7.12
C THR A 18 0.70 -4.44 7.65
N ILE A 19 -0.31 -4.70 6.83
CA ILE A 19 -1.72 -4.64 7.19
C ILE A 19 -2.25 -6.08 7.14
N ALA A 20 -2.59 -6.63 8.30
CA ALA A 20 -2.86 -8.07 8.42
C ALA A 20 -4.35 -8.44 8.25
N ASP A 21 -5.27 -7.52 8.51
CA ASP A 21 -6.71 -7.77 8.54
C ASP A 21 -7.47 -6.64 7.84
N TYR A 22 -7.16 -6.42 6.56
CA TYR A 22 -7.86 -5.39 5.77
C TYR A 22 -9.26 -5.88 5.37
N GLU A 23 -10.30 -5.12 5.72
CA GLU A 23 -11.69 -5.43 5.42
C GLU A 23 -12.14 -4.80 4.09
N VAL A 24 -12.27 -5.60 3.04
CA VAL A 24 -12.70 -5.15 1.70
C VAL A 24 -14.08 -4.48 1.75
N GLY A 25 -14.16 -3.28 1.18
CA GLY A 25 -15.39 -2.49 1.13
C GLY A 25 -15.70 -1.73 2.43
N ILE A 26 -14.85 -1.84 3.45
CA ILE A 26 -14.96 -1.14 4.73
C ILE A 26 -13.73 -0.25 4.95
N ASP A 27 -12.54 -0.82 4.88
CA ASP A 27 -11.28 -0.12 5.12
C ASP A 27 -10.78 0.63 3.89
N GLN A 28 -9.94 1.64 4.13
CA GLN A 28 -9.37 2.48 3.08
C GLN A 28 -7.85 2.64 3.23
N ILE A 29 -7.19 2.94 2.12
CA ILE A 29 -5.75 3.17 2.10
C ILE A 29 -5.39 4.44 1.33
N ASP A 30 -4.57 5.28 1.96
CA ASP A 30 -3.99 6.48 1.33
C ASP A 30 -2.48 6.27 1.17
N LEU A 31 -2.06 6.04 -0.08
CA LEU A 31 -0.67 5.99 -0.52
C LEU A 31 -0.34 7.14 -1.48
N SER A 32 -1.16 8.19 -1.50
CA SER A 32 -1.04 9.33 -2.42
C SER A 32 0.31 10.05 -2.29
N ALA A 33 0.88 10.07 -1.08
CA ALA A 33 2.21 10.63 -0.81
C ALA A 33 3.34 9.89 -1.55
N PHE A 34 3.10 8.69 -2.05
CA PHE A 34 4.02 7.89 -2.86
C PHE A 34 3.57 7.75 -4.33
N GLY A 35 2.55 8.52 -4.74
CA GLY A 35 2.04 8.53 -6.11
C GLY A 35 1.19 7.31 -6.47
N VAL A 36 0.59 6.63 -5.49
CA VAL A 36 -0.26 5.46 -5.72
C VAL A 36 -1.71 5.80 -5.45
N SER A 37 -2.55 5.68 -6.47
CA SER A 37 -4.00 5.91 -6.45
C SER A 37 -4.81 4.69 -6.92
N SER A 38 -4.12 3.66 -7.38
CA SER A 38 -4.69 2.42 -7.91
C SER A 38 -3.66 1.29 -7.87
N ALA A 39 -4.13 0.06 -8.02
CA ALA A 39 -3.26 -1.12 -8.10
C ALA A 39 -2.23 -1.03 -9.25
N SER A 40 -2.54 -0.34 -10.35
CA SER A 40 -1.62 -0.21 -11.49
C SER A 40 -0.47 0.76 -11.25
N ASP A 41 -0.53 1.59 -10.21
CA ASP A 41 0.52 2.59 -9.92
C ASP A 41 1.72 1.98 -9.16
N PHE A 42 1.59 0.75 -8.63
CA PHE A 42 2.69 0.08 -7.96
C PHE A 42 3.82 -0.26 -8.94
N ALA A 43 5.06 -0.01 -8.51
CA ALA A 43 6.25 -0.36 -9.28
C ALA A 43 6.48 -1.89 -9.33
N GLU A 44 6.04 -2.60 -8.29
CA GLU A 44 6.17 -4.05 -8.19
C GLU A 44 5.02 -4.63 -7.38
N ILE A 45 4.46 -5.76 -7.85
CA ILE A 45 3.44 -6.54 -7.16
C ILE A 45 3.87 -8.00 -7.18
N GLN A 46 3.93 -8.62 -6.01
CA GLN A 46 4.23 -10.04 -5.87
C GLN A 46 3.19 -10.73 -4.99
N ASP A 47 2.57 -11.79 -5.53
CA ASP A 47 1.78 -12.72 -4.75
C ASP A 47 2.72 -13.69 -3.99
N LYS A 48 2.65 -13.68 -2.66
CA LYS A 48 3.43 -14.58 -1.78
C LYS A 48 2.61 -15.77 -1.29
N GLY A 49 1.40 -15.97 -1.80
CA GLY A 49 0.45 -17.02 -1.44
C GLY A 49 -0.42 -16.67 -0.23
N SER A 50 0.17 -16.19 0.87
CA SER A 50 -0.58 -15.78 2.07
C SER A 50 -0.82 -14.27 2.20
N PHE A 51 -0.09 -13.47 1.43
CA PHE A 51 -0.23 -12.02 1.34
C PHE A 51 0.39 -11.52 0.03
N PHE A 52 0.08 -10.28 -0.35
CA PHE A 52 0.72 -9.59 -1.44
C PHE A 52 1.80 -8.66 -0.91
N GLU A 53 2.96 -8.64 -1.56
CA GLU A 53 4.03 -7.67 -1.32
C GLU A 53 4.06 -6.68 -2.50
N LEU A 54 3.82 -5.41 -2.18
CA LEU A 54 3.67 -4.32 -3.16
C LEU A 54 4.74 -3.27 -2.89
N LYS A 55 5.40 -2.76 -3.93
CA LYS A 55 6.34 -1.64 -3.80
C LYS A 55 5.80 -0.41 -4.50
N THR A 56 5.70 0.69 -3.76
CA THR A 56 5.37 1.99 -4.36
C THR A 56 6.50 2.46 -5.28
N PRO A 57 6.24 3.39 -6.20
CA PRO A 57 7.30 4.18 -6.80
C PRO A 57 8.18 4.84 -5.74
N LYS A 58 9.44 5.13 -6.11
CA LYS A 58 10.32 5.93 -5.26
C LYS A 58 9.95 7.41 -5.38
N VAL A 59 9.60 8.02 -4.25
CA VAL A 59 9.33 9.46 -4.11
C VAL A 59 10.28 10.00 -3.05
N ASN A 60 11.05 11.05 -3.37
CA ASN A 60 12.10 11.61 -2.50
C ASN A 60 13.09 10.56 -1.96
N ASN A 61 13.48 9.60 -2.83
CA ASN A 61 14.35 8.48 -2.50
C ASN A 61 13.81 7.54 -1.38
N ALA A 62 12.51 7.62 -1.08
CA ALA A 62 11.79 6.73 -0.18
C ALA A 62 10.79 5.87 -0.95
N GLU A 63 10.56 4.64 -0.47
CA GLU A 63 9.55 3.71 -0.99
C GLU A 63 8.88 2.99 0.17
N ILE A 64 7.64 2.57 -0.03
CA ILE A 64 6.96 1.64 0.87
C ILE A 64 6.96 0.26 0.26
N VAL A 65 7.27 -0.73 1.09
CA VAL A 65 6.92 -2.12 0.86
C VAL A 65 5.63 -2.42 1.65
N LEU A 66 4.49 -2.47 0.98
CA LEU A 66 3.21 -2.82 1.58
C LEU A 66 3.02 -4.34 1.55
N ARG A 67 2.71 -4.93 2.69
CA ARG A 67 2.31 -6.34 2.82
C ARG A 67 0.86 -6.39 3.29
N ILE A 68 0.00 -7.02 2.49
CA ILE A 68 -1.44 -7.01 2.75
C ILE A 68 -2.09 -8.35 2.37
N ASN A 69 -3.10 -8.76 3.15
CA ASN A 69 -3.80 -10.03 3.00
C ASN A 69 -4.88 -10.03 1.89
N VAL A 70 -4.93 -8.99 1.07
CA VAL A 70 -5.98 -8.75 0.07
C VAL A 70 -5.37 -8.41 -1.29
N ASP A 71 -6.02 -8.85 -2.37
CA ASP A 71 -5.64 -8.51 -3.74
C ASP A 71 -5.62 -6.97 -3.91
N PRO A 72 -4.52 -6.37 -4.42
CA PRO A 72 -4.40 -4.92 -4.58
C PRO A 72 -5.53 -4.28 -5.38
N THR A 73 -6.12 -5.02 -6.33
CA THR A 73 -7.23 -4.52 -7.16
C THR A 73 -8.54 -4.35 -6.40
N LEU A 74 -8.64 -4.92 -5.19
CA LEU A 74 -9.81 -4.83 -4.30
C LEU A 74 -9.64 -3.78 -3.19
N LEU A 75 -8.49 -3.12 -3.11
CA LEU A 75 -8.26 -2.06 -2.14
C LEU A 75 -9.07 -0.80 -2.49
N ALA A 76 -9.59 -0.13 -1.48
CA ALA A 76 -10.23 1.17 -1.61
C ALA A 76 -9.19 2.29 -1.41
N TYR A 77 -8.75 2.88 -2.51
CA TYR A 77 -7.84 4.03 -2.53
C TYR A 77 -8.60 5.34 -2.33
N ILE A 78 -7.96 6.29 -1.67
CA ILE A 78 -8.48 7.64 -1.37
C ILE A 78 -7.46 8.71 -1.75
#